data_AF-A0A9X6V9T0-F1
#
_entry.id   AF-A0A9X6V9T0-F1
#
_cell.length_a   1.000
_cell.length_b   1.000
_cell.length_c   1.000
_cell.angle_alpha   90.00
_cell.angle_beta   90.00
_cell.angle_gamma   90.00
#
_symmetry.space_group_name_H-M   'P 1'
#
loop_
_entity.id
_entity.type
_entity.pdbx_description
1 polymer ?
#
loop_
_entity_poly.entity_id
_entity_poly.type
_entity_poly.pdbx_seq_one_letter_code
_entity_poly.pdbx_strand_id
1 'polypeptide(L)'
;MTTLKTIHVSMFTKIKHYLLLLTKNERVLEEPYYDYKLFQFMCNLEMKYIYEALEGQSKNTHIDLNSHQEYVNTLVVQLNLLQYVVFIVEEEGIVHAASILLMHSFDLYTVHRITNLSIPYLKNLENTLSK
;
A
#
# COMPACT_ATOMS: atom_id res chain seq x y z
N MET A 1 6.10 -26.04 7.25
CA MET A 1 4.94 -25.33 7.81
C MET A 1 5.43 -24.47 8.97
N THR A 2 5.78 -23.19 8.73
CA THR A 2 6.03 -22.13 9.76
C THR A 2 6.52 -20.78 9.20
N THR A 3 6.73 -20.60 7.89
CA THR A 3 7.26 -19.33 7.33
C THR A 3 6.19 -18.26 7.11
N LEU A 4 4.93 -18.64 6.83
CA LEU A 4 3.84 -17.68 6.57
C LEU A 4 3.48 -16.83 7.79
N LYS A 5 3.58 -17.39 9.01
CA LYS A 5 3.26 -16.67 10.26
C LYS A 5 4.31 -15.62 10.62
N THR A 6 5.58 -15.84 10.28
CA THR A 6 6.68 -14.98 10.71
C THR A 6 6.75 -13.69 9.89
N ILE A 7 6.42 -13.75 8.59
CA ILE A 7 6.43 -12.58 7.71
C ILE A 7 5.36 -11.57 8.14
N HIS A 8 4.12 -12.05 8.38
CA HIS A 8 3.02 -11.21 8.86
C HIS A 8 3.36 -10.52 10.19
N VAL A 9 3.87 -11.27 11.18
CA VAL A 9 4.23 -10.69 12.49
C VAL A 9 5.31 -9.63 12.37
N SER A 10 6.33 -9.85 11.51
CA SER A 10 7.42 -8.89 11.31
C SER A 10 6.96 -7.58 10.67
N MET A 11 6.03 -7.64 9.70
CA MET A 11 5.40 -6.45 9.10
C MET A 11 4.61 -5.67 10.14
N PHE A 12 3.78 -6.36 10.95
CA PHE A 12 3.01 -5.74 12.02
C PHE A 12 3.90 -5.02 13.05
N THR A 13 5.04 -5.60 13.43
CA THR A 13 5.97 -4.94 14.37
C THR A 13 6.64 -3.71 13.78
N LYS A 14 6.94 -3.69 12.48
CA LYS A 14 7.49 -2.51 11.82
C LYS A 14 6.45 -1.39 11.82
N ILE A 15 5.23 -1.68 11.36
CA ILE A 15 4.10 -0.73 11.33
C ILE A 15 3.86 -0.10 12.72
N LYS A 16 3.86 -0.91 13.80
CA LYS A 16 3.71 -0.42 15.18
C LYS A 16 4.81 0.55 15.63
N HIS A 17 6.06 0.30 15.27
CA HIS A 17 7.17 1.18 15.65
C HIS A 17 7.06 2.55 14.97
N TYR A 18 6.55 2.58 13.74
CA TYR A 18 6.32 3.81 12.99
C TYR A 18 5.09 4.60 13.48
N LEU A 19 4.04 3.92 13.94
CA LEU A 19 2.89 4.55 14.60
C LEU A 19 3.33 5.43 15.79
N LEU A 20 4.34 4.97 16.55
CA LEU A 20 4.92 5.72 17.67
C LEU A 20 5.74 6.96 17.23
N LEU A 21 6.22 6.99 15.99
CA LEU A 21 6.97 8.11 15.39
C LEU A 21 6.04 9.16 14.78
N LEU A 22 4.93 8.74 14.17
CA LEU A 22 3.91 9.61 13.61
C LEU A 22 3.11 10.34 14.70
N THR A 23 2.70 9.63 15.76
CA THR A 23 2.00 10.22 16.93
C THR A 23 2.84 11.28 17.65
N LYS A 24 4.17 11.18 17.64
CA LYS A 24 5.05 12.22 18.22
C LYS A 24 5.09 13.52 17.42
N ASN A 25 4.61 13.52 16.18
CA ASN A 25 4.52 14.68 15.30
C ASN A 25 3.07 15.21 15.15
N GLU A 26 2.15 14.81 16.04
CA GLU A 26 0.71 15.14 16.08
C GLU A 26 0.31 16.63 16.03
N ARG A 27 1.27 17.56 16.00
CA ARG A 27 0.90 18.94 15.72
C ARG A 27 0.78 19.12 14.21
N VAL A 28 -0.48 19.27 13.80
CA VAL A 28 -0.98 19.69 12.48
C VAL A 28 -1.39 18.52 11.61
N LEU A 29 -2.64 18.07 11.78
CA LEU A 29 -3.63 17.96 10.70
C LEU A 29 -4.94 17.54 11.36
N GLU A 30 -5.79 18.52 11.71
CA GLU A 30 -7.23 18.25 11.74
C GLU A 30 -7.61 17.87 10.31
N GLU A 31 -7.58 16.57 10.02
CA GLU A 31 -7.81 16.06 8.67
C GLU A 31 -9.27 16.38 8.29
N PRO A 32 -9.48 17.21 7.25
CA PRO A 32 -10.83 17.61 6.84
C PRO A 32 -11.48 16.41 6.18
N TYR A 33 -12.21 15.61 6.97
CA TYR A 33 -13.08 14.49 6.55
C TYR A 33 -12.73 13.99 5.14
N TYR A 34 -11.54 13.39 4.99
CA TYR A 34 -11.15 12.87 3.69
C TYR A 34 -12.21 11.87 3.27
N ASP A 35 -12.58 11.88 1.98
CA ASP A 35 -13.60 10.96 1.48
C ASP A 35 -13.02 9.53 1.47
N TYR A 36 -13.14 8.84 2.60
CA TYR A 36 -12.73 7.45 2.76
C TYR A 36 -13.38 6.56 1.69
N LYS A 37 -14.58 6.93 1.20
CA LYS A 37 -15.24 6.21 0.11
C LYS A 37 -14.49 6.39 -1.20
N LEU A 38 -13.97 7.59 -1.48
CA LEU A 38 -13.12 7.82 -2.64
C LEU A 38 -11.83 6.99 -2.54
N PHE A 39 -11.16 6.99 -1.38
CA PHE A 39 -9.97 6.16 -1.17
C PHE A 39 -10.26 4.67 -1.36
N GLN A 40 -11.32 4.15 -0.73
CA GLN A 40 -11.76 2.76 -0.87
C GLN A 40 -12.09 2.43 -2.33
N PHE A 41 -12.80 3.32 -3.03
CA PHE A 41 -13.11 3.18 -4.45
C PHE A 41 -11.83 3.08 -5.30
N MET A 42 -10.86 3.98 -5.08
CA MET A 42 -9.61 3.97 -5.82
C MET A 42 -8.80 2.70 -5.54
N CYS A 43 -8.70 2.25 -4.28
CA CYS A 43 -8.08 0.97 -3.96
C CYS A 43 -8.76 -0.20 -4.66
N ASN A 44 -10.10 -0.24 -4.66
CA ASN A 44 -10.87 -1.27 -5.35
C ASN A 44 -10.63 -1.28 -6.87
N LEU A 45 -10.47 -0.10 -7.47
CA LEU A 45 -10.13 0.04 -8.89
C LEU A 45 -8.73 -0.52 -9.19
N GLU A 46 -7.73 -0.20 -8.37
CA GLU A 46 -6.38 -0.76 -8.52
C GLU A 46 -6.35 -2.28 -8.34
N MET A 47 -7.07 -2.79 -7.33
CA MET A 47 -7.20 -4.24 -7.12
C MET A 47 -7.81 -4.93 -8.34
N LYS A 48 -8.83 -4.32 -8.97
CA LYS A 48 -9.43 -4.84 -10.20
C LYS A 48 -8.40 -4.94 -11.34
N TYR A 49 -7.59 -3.92 -11.57
CA TYR A 49 -6.55 -3.97 -12.59
C TYR A 49 -5.50 -5.05 -12.32
N ILE A 50 -5.14 -5.25 -11.05
CA ILE A 50 -4.23 -6.33 -10.66
C ILE A 50 -4.85 -7.71 -10.94
N TYR A 51 -6.13 -7.92 -10.63
CA TYR A 51 -6.83 -9.16 -10.94
C TYR A 51 -6.86 -9.44 -12.46
N GLU A 52 -7.16 -8.43 -13.27
CA GLU A 52 -7.16 -8.55 -14.73
C GLU A 52 -5.76 -8.91 -15.27
N ALA A 53 -4.70 -8.31 -14.71
CA ALA A 53 -3.32 -8.64 -15.05
C ALA A 53 -2.97 -10.09 -14.68
N LEU A 54 -3.33 -10.54 -13.47
CA LEU A 54 -3.13 -11.92 -13.02
C LEU A 54 -3.87 -12.94 -13.90
N GLU A 55 -5.11 -12.65 -14.31
CA GLU A 55 -5.86 -13.51 -15.22
C GLU A 55 -5.18 -13.58 -16.60
N GLY A 56 -4.68 -12.45 -17.11
CA GLY A 56 -3.91 -12.39 -18.35
C GLY A 56 -2.64 -13.24 -18.31
N GLN A 57 -1.95 -13.29 -17.16
CA GLN A 57 -0.76 -14.13 -16.97
C GLN A 57 -1.07 -15.62 -17.04
N SER A 58 -2.22 -16.07 -16.51
CA SER A 58 -2.62 -17.49 -16.52
C SER A 58 -2.77 -18.10 -17.93
N LYS A 59 -2.89 -17.25 -18.96
CA LYS A 59 -3.15 -17.63 -20.35
C LYS A 59 -1.89 -17.63 -21.23
N ASN A 60 -0.74 -17.20 -20.71
CA ASN A 60 0.48 -16.98 -21.50
C ASN A 60 1.45 -18.17 -21.42
N THR A 61 1.65 -18.89 -22.51
CA THR A 61 2.43 -20.14 -22.58
C THR A 61 3.92 -19.97 -22.92
N HIS A 62 4.39 -18.74 -23.18
CA HIS A 62 5.75 -18.44 -23.63
C HIS A 62 6.45 -17.39 -22.76
N ILE A 63 6.65 -17.69 -21.47
CA ILE A 63 7.34 -16.77 -20.55
C ILE A 63 8.47 -17.51 -19.82
N ASP A 64 9.59 -16.82 -19.64
CA ASP A 64 10.62 -17.22 -18.68
C ASP A 64 9.99 -17.39 -17.28
N LEU A 65 10.01 -18.63 -16.79
CA LEU A 65 9.29 -19.05 -15.58
C LEU A 65 9.70 -18.26 -14.33
N ASN A 66 10.96 -17.82 -14.25
CA ASN A 66 11.48 -17.12 -13.08
C ASN A 66 10.97 -15.67 -13.02
N SER A 67 11.14 -14.89 -14.09
CA SER A 67 10.63 -13.51 -14.16
C SER A 67 9.09 -13.46 -14.12
N HIS A 68 8.43 -14.46 -14.70
CA HIS A 68 6.97 -14.59 -14.61
C HIS A 68 6.49 -14.75 -13.17
N GLN A 69 7.12 -15.65 -12.40
CA GLN A 69 6.74 -15.91 -11.02
C GLN A 69 7.02 -14.71 -10.11
N GLU A 70 8.13 -14.00 -10.32
CA GLU A 70 8.46 -12.77 -9.59
C GLU A 70 7.41 -11.67 -9.83
N TYR A 71 6.98 -11.49 -11.08
CA TYR A 71 5.93 -10.56 -11.44
C TYR A 71 4.59 -10.90 -10.78
N VAL A 72 4.16 -12.16 -10.85
CA VAL A 72 2.92 -12.64 -10.19
C VAL A 72 2.99 -12.43 -8.68
N ASN A 73 4.12 -12.76 -8.04
CA ASN A 73 4.31 -12.56 -6.61
C ASN A 73 4.20 -11.07 -6.24
N THR A 74 4.77 -10.18 -7.06
CA THR A 74 4.68 -8.73 -6.86
C THR A 74 3.24 -8.24 -6.90
N LEU A 75 2.47 -8.69 -7.89
CA LEU A 75 1.04 -8.36 -8.01
C LEU A 75 0.23 -8.85 -6.80
N VAL A 76 0.49 -10.07 -6.32
CA VAL A 76 -0.17 -10.61 -5.12
C VAL A 76 0.15 -9.80 -3.86
N VAL A 77 1.40 -9.37 -3.70
CA VAL A 77 1.80 -8.49 -2.59
C VAL A 77 1.08 -7.14 -2.66
N GLN A 78 1.02 -6.52 -3.83
CA GLN A 78 0.31 -5.27 -4.04
C GLN A 78 -1.19 -5.38 -3.72
N LEU A 79 -1.83 -6.48 -4.16
CA LEU A 79 -3.23 -6.75 -3.86
C LEU A 79 -3.50 -6.84 -2.36
N ASN A 80 -2.66 -7.59 -1.62
CA ASN A 80 -2.80 -7.73 -0.18
C ASN A 80 -2.62 -6.40 0.56
N LEU A 81 -1.70 -5.55 0.09
CA LEU A 81 -1.47 -4.22 0.68
C LEU A 81 -2.67 -3.30 0.46
N LEU A 82 -3.24 -3.29 -0.75
CA LEU A 82 -4.45 -2.51 -1.05
C LEU A 82 -5.63 -2.94 -0.16
N GLN A 83 -5.83 -4.24 0.03
CA GLN A 83 -6.85 -4.76 0.95
C GLN A 83 -6.59 -4.33 2.39
N TYR A 84 -5.33 -4.39 2.83
CA TYR A 84 -4.96 -4.00 4.18
C TYR A 84 -5.19 -2.52 4.44
N VAL A 85 -4.76 -1.63 3.53
CA VAL A 85 -4.96 -0.19 3.73
C VAL A 85 -6.44 0.20 3.67
N VAL A 86 -7.25 -0.45 2.85
CA VAL A 86 -8.72 -0.30 2.87
C VAL A 86 -9.31 -0.67 4.22
N PHE A 87 -8.81 -1.74 4.83
CA PHE A 87 -9.31 -2.23 6.12
C PHE A 87 -9.00 -1.27 7.27
N ILE A 88 -7.83 -0.65 7.28
CA ILE A 88 -7.41 0.22 8.41
C ILE A 88 -7.75 1.70 8.23
N VAL A 89 -8.12 2.16 7.02
CA VAL A 89 -8.19 3.60 6.71
C VAL A 89 -9.17 4.38 7.58
N GLU A 90 -10.29 3.76 8.00
CA GLU A 90 -11.29 4.42 8.83
C GLU A 90 -10.79 4.64 10.27
N GLU A 91 -9.86 3.82 10.75
CA GLU A 91 -9.26 3.90 12.08
C GLU A 91 -7.97 4.74 12.09
N GLU A 92 -7.11 4.55 11.08
CA GLU A 92 -5.74 5.09 11.06
C GLU A 92 -5.57 6.28 10.09
N GLY A 93 -6.54 6.56 9.23
CA GLY A 93 -6.52 7.70 8.31
C GLY A 93 -5.77 7.47 6.99
N ILE A 94 -5.99 8.37 6.02
CA ILE A 94 -5.43 8.25 4.66
C ILE A 94 -3.91 8.46 4.64
N VAL A 95 -3.38 9.37 5.46
CA VAL A 95 -1.93 9.61 5.51
C VAL A 95 -1.18 8.37 6.01
N HIS A 96 -1.75 7.65 6.98
CA HIS A 96 -1.20 6.39 7.46
C HIS A 96 -1.23 5.31 6.38
N ALA A 97 -2.37 5.15 5.71
CA ALA A 97 -2.51 4.26 4.56
C ALA A 97 -1.49 4.58 3.45
N ALA A 98 -1.33 5.86 3.10
CA ALA A 98 -0.36 6.32 2.10
C ALA A 98 1.07 5.96 2.49
N SER A 99 1.41 6.11 3.77
CA SER A 99 2.74 5.76 4.30
C SER A 99 3.06 4.28 4.09
N ILE A 100 2.10 3.40 4.39
CA ILE A 100 2.24 1.95 4.17
C ILE A 100 2.45 1.65 2.68
N LEU A 101 1.66 2.26 1.79
CA LEU A 101 1.81 2.04 0.35
C LEU A 101 3.21 2.47 -0.15
N LEU A 102 3.72 3.63 0.28
CA LEU A 102 5.06 4.12 -0.07
C LEU A 102 6.16 3.19 0.47
N MET A 103 6.06 2.73 1.72
CA MET A 103 7.02 1.80 2.32
C MET A 103 7.12 0.48 1.57
N HIS A 104 6.04 0.05 0.92
CA HIS A 104 5.96 -1.20 0.20
C HIS A 104 6.03 -1.02 -1.32
N SER A 105 6.78 0.01 -1.75
CA SER A 105 7.22 0.21 -3.14
C SER A 105 6.10 0.48 -4.14
N PHE A 106 4.93 0.95 -3.70
CA PHE A 106 4.04 1.62 -4.64
C PHE A 106 4.70 2.90 -5.11
N ASP A 107 4.64 3.15 -6.42
CA ASP A 107 5.20 4.37 -6.97
C ASP A 107 4.39 5.59 -6.48
N LEU A 108 5.09 6.72 -6.36
CA LEU A 108 4.54 7.97 -5.85
C LEU A 108 3.27 8.43 -6.59
N TYR A 109 3.18 8.14 -7.90
CA TYR A 109 2.04 8.54 -8.71
C TYR A 109 0.82 7.65 -8.45
N THR A 110 1.01 6.35 -8.25
CA THR A 110 -0.06 5.45 -7.83
C THR A 110 -0.56 5.81 -6.43
N VAL A 111 0.33 6.11 -5.48
CA VAL A 111 -0.09 6.56 -4.14
C VAL A 111 -0.85 7.89 -4.22
N HIS A 112 -0.42 8.84 -5.05
CA HIS A 112 -1.15 10.08 -5.32
C HIS A 112 -2.56 9.80 -5.85
N ARG A 113 -2.68 8.95 -6.86
CA ARG A 113 -3.97 8.59 -7.46
C ARG A 113 -4.92 7.96 -6.45
N ILE A 114 -4.43 7.06 -5.60
CA ILE A 114 -5.25 6.35 -4.59
C ILE A 114 -5.69 7.29 -3.47
N THR A 115 -4.77 8.09 -2.94
CA THR A 115 -4.96 8.86 -1.71
C THR A 115 -5.47 10.28 -1.95
N ASN A 116 -5.34 10.76 -3.19
CA ASN A 116 -5.57 12.14 -3.60
C ASN A 116 -4.69 13.17 -2.82
N LEU A 117 -3.63 12.71 -2.15
CA LEU A 117 -2.65 13.57 -1.49
C LEU A 117 -1.70 14.16 -2.52
N SER A 118 -1.32 15.44 -2.35
CA SER A 118 -0.42 16.09 -3.31
C SER A 118 0.94 15.38 -3.41
N ILE A 119 1.50 15.30 -4.62
CA ILE A 119 2.82 14.70 -4.86
C ILE A 119 3.93 15.32 -3.98
N PRO A 120 4.01 16.65 -3.77
CA PRO A 120 5.00 17.24 -2.87
C PRO A 120 4.86 16.74 -1.43
N TYR A 121 3.63 16.56 -0.94
CA TYR A 121 3.36 16.02 0.39
C TYR A 121 3.82 14.57 0.49
N LEU A 122 3.44 13.73 -0.47
CA LEU A 122 3.83 12.32 -0.51
C LEU A 122 5.35 12.14 -0.63
N LYS A 123 6.04 13.02 -1.35
CA LYS A 123 7.50 13.01 -1.46
C LYS A 123 8.16 13.36 -0.13
N ASN A 124 7.60 14.31 0.63
CA ASN A 124 8.07 14.62 1.97
C ASN A 124 7.85 13.43 2.93
N LEU A 125 6.70 12.77 2.81
CA LEU A 125 6.37 11.56 3.57
C LEU A 125 7.36 10.43 3.27
N GLU A 126 7.60 10.12 2.00
CA GLU A 126 8.60 9.13 1.54
C GLU A 126 10.01 9.43 2.05
N ASN A 127 10.44 10.70 1.97
CA ASN A 127 11.74 11.13 2.50
C ASN A 127 11.86 10.95 4.02
N THR A 128 10.75 11.08 4.73
CA THR A 128 10.69 10.87 6.18
C THR A 128 10.74 9.38 6.51
N LEU A 129 10.10 8.53 5.69
CA LEU A 129 10.09 7.08 5.82
C LEU A 129 11.45 6.42 5.48
N SER A 130 12.26 7.08 4.65
CA SER A 130 13.57 6.59 4.20
C SER A 130 14.73 6.89 5.16
N LYS A 131 14.47 7.62 6.26
CA LYS A 131 15.44 7.97 7.30
C LYS A 131 15.32 7.07 8.51
#